data_AF-A0A2N4TZS0-F1
#
_entry.id   AF-A0A2N4TZS0-F1
#
_cell.length_a   1.000
_cell.length_b   1.000
_cell.length_c   1.000
_cell.angle_alpha   90.00
_cell.angle_beta   90.00
_cell.angle_gamma   90.00
#
_symmetry.space_group_name_H-M   'P 1'
#
loop_
_entity.id
_entity.type
_entity.pdbx_description
1 polymer ?
#
loop_
_entity_poly.entity_id
_entity_poly.type
_entity_poly.pdbx_seq_one_letter_code
_entity_poly.pdbx_strand_id
1 'polypeptide(L)' 'MSKNTFEYKGHTVEIISTDLAGGGHGFGLKIDGDTINRGGFDRSKSVDAAIEEGVRWTKEYIDSLP' A
#
# COMPACT_ATOMS: atom_id res chain seq x y z
N MET A 1 -14.11 9.02 5.28
CA MET A 1 -12.87 9.16 4.49
C MET A 1 -11.77 8.47 5.28
N SER A 2 -11.52 7.20 4.94
CA SER A 2 -10.63 6.32 5.69
C SER A 2 -9.20 6.82 5.57
N LYS A 3 -8.47 6.80 6.68
CA LYS A 3 -7.10 7.31 6.78
C LYS A 3 -6.18 6.44 5.92
N ASN A 4 -5.84 6.95 4.74
CA ASN A 4 -4.85 6.34 3.84
C ASN A 4 -3.41 6.59 4.31
N THR A 5 -3.20 6.99 5.57
CA THR A 5 -1.88 7.35 6.10
C THR A 5 -1.72 6.81 7.51
N PHE A 6 -0.60 6.18 7.79
CA PHE A 6 -0.24 5.68 9.12
C PHE A 6 1.26 5.86 9.39
N GLU A 7 1.61 5.94 10.68
CA GLU A 7 2.99 5.99 11.14
C GLU A 7 3.48 4.58 11.48
N TYR A 8 4.70 4.23 11.07
CA TYR A 8 5.33 2.96 11.44
C TYR A 8 6.83 3.11 11.62
N LYS A 9 7.32 2.82 12.85
CA LYS A 9 8.74 2.92 13.23
C LYS A 9 9.41 4.27 12.88
N GLY A 10 8.66 5.36 12.92
CA GLY A 10 9.15 6.70 12.60
C GLY A 10 9.08 7.07 11.11
N HIS A 11 8.48 6.21 10.29
CA HIS A 11 8.18 6.47 8.88
C HIS A 11 6.71 6.81 8.70
N THR A 12 6.43 7.85 7.91
CA THR A 12 5.07 8.18 7.47
C THR A 12 4.76 7.36 6.23
N VAL A 13 3.73 6.52 6.30
CA VAL A 13 3.29 5.66 5.21
C VAL A 13 1.95 6.14 4.67
N GLU A 14 1.89 6.41 3.37
CA GLU A 14 0.65 6.70 2.64
C GLU A 14 0.30 5.55 1.68
N ILE A 15 -0.95 5.13 1.69
CA ILE A 15 -1.51 4.06 0.87
C ILE A 15 -2.26 4.70 -0.29
N ILE A 16 -1.77 4.43 -1.49
CA ILE A 16 -2.33 4.92 -2.74
C ILE A 16 -3.12 3.77 -3.36
N SER A 17 -4.42 3.69 -3.12
CA SER A 17 -5.26 2.73 -3.84
C SER A 17 -5.38 3.16 -5.30
N THR A 18 -5.10 2.25 -6.23
CA THR A 18 -5.31 2.47 -7.66
C THR A 18 -6.40 1.53 -8.13
N ASP A 19 -7.57 2.08 -8.45
CA ASP A 19 -8.62 1.35 -9.13
C ASP A 19 -8.38 1.48 -10.63
N LEU A 20 -8.02 0.38 -11.29
CA LEU A 20 -7.74 0.41 -12.73
C LEU A 20 -9.03 0.16 -13.52
N ALA A 21 -9.26 0.99 -14.54
CA ALA A 21 -10.35 0.80 -15.50
C ALA A 21 -10.25 -0.62 -16.11
N GLY A 22 -11.18 -1.51 -15.73
CA GLY A 22 -11.13 -2.94 -16.05
C GLY A 22 -11.29 -3.91 -14.87
N GLY A 23 -11.61 -3.40 -13.67
CA GLY A 23 -12.02 -4.21 -12.51
C GLY A 23 -10.87 -4.91 -11.78
N GLY A 24 -9.65 -4.38 -11.91
CA GLY A 24 -8.50 -4.85 -11.15
C GLY A 24 -8.13 -3.83 -10.07
N HIS A 25 -7.86 -4.32 -8.86
CA HIS A 25 -7.39 -3.47 -7.78
C HIS A 25 -5.87 -3.61 -7.64
N GLY A 26 -5.20 -2.46 -7.56
CA GLY A 26 -3.79 -2.34 -7.21
C GLY A 26 -3.61 -1.37 -6.04
N PHE A 27 -2.46 -1.43 -5.39
CA PHE A 27 -2.05 -0.45 -4.39
C PHE A 27 -0.64 0.05 -4.70
N GLY A 28 -0.40 1.32 -4.45
CA GLY A 28 0.91 1.94 -4.32
C GLY A 28 1.12 2.34 -2.87
N LEU A 29 2.37 2.43 -2.46
CA LEU A 29 2.74 2.87 -1.13
C LEU A 29 3.71 4.04 -1.27
N LYS A 30 3.64 4.97 -0.34
CA LYS A 30 4.61 6.06 -0.25
C LYS A 30 5.16 6.07 1.17
N ILE A 31 6.46 5.96 1.31
CA ILE A 31 7.15 5.95 2.61
C ILE A 31 8.01 7.20 2.65
N ASP A 32 7.78 8.10 3.61
CA ASP A 32 8.53 9.35 3.81
C ASP A 32 8.66 10.28 2.58
N GLY A 33 7.75 10.16 1.62
CA GLY A 33 7.86 10.92 0.37
C GLY A 33 8.16 10.05 -0.85
N ASP A 34 8.77 8.89 -0.66
CA ASP A 34 9.23 8.02 -1.72
C ASP A 34 8.14 7.05 -2.15
N THR A 35 7.75 7.13 -3.42
CA THR A 35 6.74 6.23 -3.99
C THR A 35 7.35 4.85 -4.24
N ILE A 36 6.96 3.89 -3.43
CA ILE A 36 7.20 2.47 -3.66
C ILE A 36 6.00 1.91 -4.42
N ASN A 37 6.12 1.91 -5.75
CA ASN A 37 5.13 1.30 -6.62
C ASN A 37 5.27 -0.22 -6.59
N ARG A 38 4.43 -0.89 -5.78
CA ARG A 38 4.29 -2.35 -5.83
C ARG A 38 2.88 -2.72 -6.27
N GLY A 39 2.69 -2.84 -7.58
CA GLY A 39 1.45 -3.32 -8.16
C GLY A 39 1.28 -4.83 -7.99
N GLY A 40 0.50 -5.25 -7.00
CA GLY A 40 -0.19 -6.54 -7.04
C GLY A 40 -1.50 -6.37 -7.79
N PHE A 41 -1.70 -7.12 -8.88
CA PHE A 41 -2.92 -7.07 -9.70
C PHE A 41 -3.77 -8.30 -9.43
N ASP A 42 -4.95 -8.11 -8.82
CA ASP A 42 -5.92 -9.18 -8.65
C ASP A 42 -7.33 -8.64 -8.87
N ARG A 43 -8.02 -9.20 -9.87
CA ARG A 43 -9.40 -8.85 -10.23
C ARG A 43 -10.44 -9.47 -9.28
N SER A 44 -10.02 -10.39 -8.42
CA SER A 44 -10.89 -11.10 -7.47
C SER A 44 -10.84 -10.55 -6.05
N LYS A 45 -9.82 -9.74 -5.72
CA LYS A 45 -9.65 -9.14 -4.40
C LYS A 45 -10.40 -7.82 -4.29
N SER A 46 -10.93 -7.51 -3.11
CA SER A 46 -11.45 -6.17 -2.82
C SER A 46 -10.33 -5.14 -2.67
N VAL A 47 -10.67 -3.85 -2.76
CA VAL A 47 -9.78 -2.73 -2.42
C VAL A 47 -9.19 -2.90 -1.02
N ASP A 48 -10.01 -3.28 -0.03
CA ASP A 48 -9.55 -3.45 1.35
C ASP A 48 -8.49 -4.56 1.49
N ALA A 49 -8.67 -5.69 0.78
CA ALA A 49 -7.69 -6.77 0.79
C ALA A 49 -6.35 -6.35 0.15
N ALA A 50 -6.40 -5.55 -0.92
CA ALA A 50 -5.21 -4.97 -1.54
C ALA A 50 -4.49 -4.01 -0.56
N ILE A 51 -5.26 -3.19 0.17
CA ILE A 51 -4.73 -2.27 1.19
C ILE A 51 -4.05 -3.05 2.33
N GLU A 52 -4.70 -4.08 2.88
CA GLU A 52 -4.14 -4.90 3.96
C GLU A 52 -2.81 -5.57 3.56
N GLU A 53 -2.74 -6.08 2.34
CA GLU A 53 -1.51 -6.67 1.79
C GLU A 53 -0.39 -5.62 1.67
N GLY A 54 -0.71 -4.41 1.20
CA GLY A 54 0.24 -3.30 1.15
C GLY A 54 0.74 -2.85 2.52
N VAL A 55 -0.14 -2.80 3.52
CA VAL A 55 0.24 -2.49 4.90
C VAL A 55 1.19 -3.53 5.45
N ARG A 56 0.87 -4.83 5.29
CA ARG A 56 1.73 -5.93 5.75
C ARG A 56 3.11 -5.84 5.11
N TRP A 57 3.15 -5.69 3.78
CA TRP A 57 4.41 -5.59 3.06
C TRP A 57 5.24 -4.37 3.49
N THR A 58 4.62 -3.21 3.69
CA THR A 58 5.32 -2.00 4.13
C THR A 58 6.02 -2.22 5.46
N LYS A 59 5.33 -2.88 6.40
CA LYS A 59 5.91 -3.22 7.70
C LYS A 59 7.11 -4.14 7.55
N GLU A 60 6.98 -5.20 6.75
CA GLU A 60 8.09 -6.11 6.44
C GLU A 60 9.27 -5.39 5.77
N TYR A 61 9.00 -4.45 4.85
CA TYR A 61 10.02 -3.65 4.19
C TYR A 61 10.77 -2.76 5.19
N ILE A 62 10.04 -1.99 6.00
CA ILE A 62 10.63 -1.13 7.04
C ILE A 62 11.39 -1.98 8.07
N ASP A 63 10.86 -3.15 8.44
CA ASP A 63 11.53 -4.08 9.35
C ASP A 63 12.83 -4.66 8.76
N SER A 64 12.95 -4.70 7.43
CA SER A 64 14.15 -5.15 6.73
C SER A 64 15.19 -4.05 6.48
N LEU A 65 14.84 -2.78 6.72
CA LEU A 65 15.80 -1.67 6.59
C LEU A 65 16.89 -1.77 7.67
N PRO A 66 18.15 -1.46 7.33
CA PRO A 66 19.29 -1.53 8.24
C PRO A 66 19.24 -0.48 9.37
#